data_AF-K1SAE6-F1
#
_entry.id   AF-K1SAE6-F1
#
_cell.length_a   1.000
_cell.length_b   1.000
_cell.length_c   1.000
_cell.angle_alpha   90.00
_cell.angle_beta   90.00
_cell.angle_gamma   90.00
#
_symmetry.space_group_name_H-M   'P 1'
#
loop_
_entity.id
_entity.type
_entity.pdbx_description
1 polymer ?
#
loop_
_entity_poly.entity_id
_entity_poly.type
_entity_poly.pdbx_seq_one_letter_code
_entity_poly.pdbx_strand_id
1 'polypeptide(L)' 'MKFGEALEAVKEGKLIARSGWNGKGMFVFQRPEDWLSTDMIVNKVKSLPDSFKKYVND' A
#
# COMPACT_ATOMS: atom_id res chain seq x y z
N MET A 1 19.65 -3.16 3.81
CA MET A 1 18.84 -1.93 3.79
C MET A 1 18.24 -1.71 5.17
N LYS A 2 18.55 -0.58 5.79
CA LYS A 2 17.91 -0.08 7.02
C LYS A 2 16.56 0.57 6.68
N PHE A 3 15.71 0.77 7.67
CA PHE A 3 14.39 1.38 7.47
C PHE A 3 14.47 2.76 6.80
N GLY A 4 15.39 3.64 7.23
CA GLY A 4 15.57 4.96 6.63
C GLY A 4 15.99 4.92 5.16
N GLU A 5 16.89 4.01 4.79
CA GLU A 5 17.32 3.83 3.39
C GLU A 5 16.17 3.38 2.49
N ALA A 6 15.24 2.57 3.02
CA ALA A 6 14.04 2.16 2.29
C ALA A 6 13.10 3.34 2.03
N LEU A 7 12.96 4.25 2.99
CA LEU A 7 12.14 5.46 2.82
C LEU A 7 12.72 6.40 1.77
N GLU A 8 14.04 6.63 1.78
CA GLU A 8 14.68 7.45 0.75
C GLU A 8 14.55 6.82 -0.64
N ALA A 9 14.73 5.49 -0.75
CA ALA A 9 14.50 4.78 -2.02
C ALA A 9 13.06 4.94 -2.54
N VAL A 10 12.06 4.89 -1.65
CA VAL A 10 10.66 5.10 -2.01
C VAL A 10 10.41 6.52 -2.51
N LYS A 11 11.00 7.54 -1.88
CA LYS A 11 10.90 8.94 -2.34
C LYS A 11 11.52 9.16 -3.72
N GLU A 12 12.54 8.38 -4.06
CA GLU A 12 13.12 8.32 -5.41
C GLU A 12 12.28 7.52 -6.42
N GLY A 13 11.11 7.01 -6.01
CA GLY A 13 10.19 6.25 -6.86
C GLY A 13 10.55 4.77 -7.01
N LYS A 14 11.48 4.24 -6.20
CA LYS A 14 11.86 2.82 -6.26
C LYS A 14 10.80 1.94 -5.59
N LEU A 15 10.66 0.73 -6.12
CA LEU A 15 9.88 -0.33 -5.50
C LEU A 15 10.69 -0.96 -4.36
N ILE A 16 10.14 -1.03 -3.16
CA ILE A 16 10.80 -1.65 -2.01
C ILE A 16 10.10 -2.94 -1.58
N ALA A 17 10.89 -3.90 -1.11
CA ALA A 17 10.39 -5.13 -0.52
C ALA A 17 11.25 -5.51 0.68
N ARG A 18 10.66 -6.23 1.65
CA ARG A 18 11.36 -6.77 2.80
C ARG A 18 11.18 -8.28 2.84
N SER A 19 12.31 -9.00 2.87
CA SER A 19 12.33 -10.46 3.04
C SER A 19 11.55 -10.87 4.30
N GLY A 20 10.68 -11.88 4.16
CA GLY A 20 9.84 -12.38 5.25
C GLY A 20 8.58 -11.54 5.57
N TRP A 21 8.42 -10.36 4.97
CA TRP A 21 7.19 -9.56 5.09
C TRP A 21 6.34 -9.66 3.82
N ASN A 22 6.99 -9.48 2.66
CA ASN A 22 6.34 -9.46 1.35
C ASN A 22 6.93 -10.60 0.50
N GLY A 23 6.18 -11.68 0.31
CA GLY A 23 6.58 -12.83 -0.53
C GLY A 23 6.05 -12.74 -1.97
N LYS A 24 6.54 -13.60 -2.87
CA LYS A 24 6.01 -13.80 -4.24
C LYS A 24 5.97 -12.54 -5.13
N GLY A 25 7.01 -11.69 -5.07
CA GLY A 25 7.12 -10.51 -5.95
C GLY A 25 6.31 -9.29 -5.51
N MET A 26 5.82 -9.27 -4.28
CA MET A 26 5.15 -8.11 -3.69
C MET A 26 6.13 -6.98 -3.36
N PHE A 27 5.70 -5.73 -3.56
CA PHE A 27 6.48 -4.53 -3.28
C PHE A 27 5.58 -3.40 -2.76
N VAL A 28 6.21 -2.38 -2.18
CA VAL A 28 5.59 -1.11 -1.80
C VAL A 28 6.17 0.00 -2.65
N PHE A 29 5.34 0.97 -3.01
CA PHE A 29 5.72 2.18 -3.72
C PHE A 29 4.92 3.37 -3.19
N GLN A 30 5.44 4.58 -3.36
CA GLN A 30 4.73 5.80 -3.03
C GLN A 30 3.84 6.22 -4.20
N ARG A 31 2.56 6.45 -3.91
CA ARG A 31 1.67 7.16 -4.85
C ARG A 31 1.76 8.67 -4.61
N PRO A 32 1.58 9.50 -5.64
CA PRO A 32 1.29 10.92 -5.43
C PRO A 32 0.03 11.08 -4.58
N GLU A 33 -0.11 12.24 -3.96
CA GLU A 33 -1.36 12.62 -3.30
C GLU A 33 -2.49 12.60 -4.32
N ASP A 34 -3.53 11.84 -4.01
CA ASP A 34 -4.69 11.67 -4.85
C ASP A 34 -5.87 11.22 -3.98
N TRP A 35 -7.07 11.63 -4.39
CA TRP A 35 -8.30 11.34 -3.67
C TRP A 35 -9.06 10.24 -4.37
N LEU A 36 -9.03 9.05 -3.79
CA LEU A 36 -9.90 7.96 -4.20
C LEU A 36 -11.16 8.02 -3.35
N SER A 37 -12.34 8.03 -4.00
CA SER A 37 -13.59 7.92 -3.26
C SER A 37 -13.65 6.60 -2.51
N THR A 38 -14.19 6.62 -1.29
CA THR A 38 -14.37 5.41 -0.47
C THR A 38 -15.20 4.34 -1.20
N ASP A 39 -16.20 4.76 -1.98
CA ASP A 39 -16.97 3.88 -2.87
C ASP A 39 -16.06 3.14 -3.87
N MET A 40 -15.16 3.85 -4.56
CA MET A 40 -14.23 3.24 -5.51
C MET A 40 -13.34 2.22 -4.81
N ILE A 41 -12.80 2.55 -3.64
CA ILE A 41 -11.94 1.64 -2.87
C ILE A 41 -12.73 0.39 -2.49
N VAL A 42 -13.84 0.54 -1.76
CA VAL A 42 -14.61 -0.57 -1.17
C VAL A 42 -15.21 -1.48 -2.24
N ASN A 43 -15.74 -0.92 -3.34
CA ASN A 43 -16.49 -1.69 -4.34
C ASN A 43 -15.65 -2.20 -5.50
N LYS A 44 -14.49 -1.59 -5.79
CA LYS A 44 -13.63 -2.01 -6.92
C LYS A 44 -12.40 -2.81 -6.51
N VAL A 45 -11.91 -2.66 -5.27
CA VAL A 45 -10.72 -3.40 -4.81
C VAL A 45 -11.13 -4.72 -4.16
N LYS A 46 -11.03 -5.80 -4.94
CA LYS A 46 -11.44 -7.16 -4.52
C LYS A 46 -10.66 -7.72 -3.34
N SER A 47 -9.43 -7.24 -3.12
CA SER A 47 -8.51 -7.75 -2.09
C SER A 47 -8.63 -7.02 -0.74
N LEU A 48 -9.61 -6.13 -0.56
CA LEU A 48 -9.76 -5.41 0.69
C LEU A 48 -10.20 -6.33 1.84
N PRO A 49 -9.50 -6.29 2.99
CA PRO A 49 -9.94 -6.99 4.20
C PRO A 49 -11.30 -6.47 4.67
N ASP A 50 -12.13 -7.37 5.20
CA ASP A 50 -13.45 -6.99 5.72
C ASP A 50 -13.37 -6.03 6.91
N SER A 51 -12.30 -6.09 7.71
CA SER A 51 -12.03 -5.14 8.79
C SER A 51 -11.91 -3.70 8.28
N PHE A 52 -11.32 -3.49 7.10
CA PHE A 52 -11.20 -2.17 6.49
C PHE A 52 -12.54 -1.69 5.93
N LYS A 53 -13.30 -2.58 5.27
CA LYS A 53 -14.65 -2.26 4.80
C LYS A 53 -15.56 -1.82 5.95
N LYS A 54 -15.45 -2.48 7.10
CA LYS A 54 -16.19 -2.11 8.31
C LYS A 54 -15.79 -0.73 8.82
N TYR A 55 -14.49 -0.46 8.96
CA TYR A 55 -13.98 0.84 9.41
C TYR A 55 -14.46 2.03 8.56
N VAL A 56 -14.63 1.85 7.25
CA VAL A 56 -15.08 2.93 6.35
C VAL A 56 -16.59 3.21 6.48
N ASN A 57 -17.38 2.23 6.93
CA ASN A 57 -18.83 2.31 7.02
C ASN A 57 -19.35 2.63 8.44
N ASP A 58 -18.48 2.60 9.45
CA ASP A 58 -18.75 3.00 10.85
C ASP A 58 -18.48 4.50 11.04
#